data_AF-A0A151NB10-F1
#
_entry.id   AF-A0A151NB10-F1
#
_cell.length_a   1.000
_cell.length_b   1.000
_cell.length_c   1.000
_cell.angle_alpha   90.00
_cell.angle_beta   90.00
_cell.angle_gamma   90.00
#
_symmetry.space_group_name_H-M   'P 1'
#
loop_
_entity.id
_entity.type
_entity.pdbx_description
1 polymer ?
#
loop_
_entity_poly.entity_id
_entity_poly.type
_entity_poly.pdbx_seq_one_letter_code
_entity_poly.pdbx_strand_id
1 'polypeptide(L)'
;MATGQVLFHRFFYSKSFVKHSFEIVAMACINLASKIEEAPRRIRDVINVFHYLRQLRAKRTPSPLILDQNYINTKNQVIKAERRVLKELGFCVHVKHPHKIIVMYLQVLECERNQTLVQTAWNYMNDSLRTNVFVRFQPETIACACIYLAARALQIPLPTRPHWFLLFGTTEEEIQEICLTTLKLYTRKKPNYELLDKEVEKRKMALQEAKLKAKGLNPDGTPALSTLGGFSPASKPCSPREMKTEEKTPVSLNAKAVKKEPEERQLASKSPYNGMRKESKRSRSSRSASRSRSRTKSRSRSHTPRRHYNNRRSLSGTYSSRKSAEADNNA
;
A
#
# COMPACT_ATOMS: atom_id res chain seq x y z
N MET A 1 -7.71 5.57 2.02
CA MET A 1 -6.89 5.12 3.17
C MET A 1 -6.71 3.61 3.21
N ALA A 2 -7.78 2.81 3.12
CA ALA A 2 -7.70 1.33 3.16
C ALA A 2 -6.74 0.75 2.12
N THR A 3 -6.85 1.15 0.85
CA THR A 3 -5.95 0.70 -0.24
C THR A 3 -4.49 0.98 0.08
N GLY A 4 -4.16 2.17 0.57
CA GLY A 4 -2.79 2.53 0.95
C GLY A 4 -2.20 1.65 2.06
N GLN A 5 -3.01 1.24 3.04
CA GLN A 5 -2.58 0.32 4.11
C GLN A 5 -2.31 -1.08 3.55
N VAL A 6 -3.18 -1.60 2.68
CA VAL A 6 -2.96 -2.92 2.07
C VAL A 6 -1.73 -2.92 1.18
N LEU A 7 -1.50 -1.87 0.38
CA LEU A 7 -0.28 -1.73 -0.42
C LEU A 7 0.98 -1.67 0.46
N PHE A 8 0.91 -0.97 1.58
CA PHE A 8 2.01 -0.91 2.56
C PHE A 8 2.31 -2.27 3.19
N HIS A 9 1.29 -3.00 3.63
CA HIS A 9 1.46 -4.36 4.17
C HIS A 9 2.04 -5.31 3.14
N ARG A 10 1.49 -5.34 1.92
CA ARG A 10 2.01 -6.18 0.82
C ARG A 10 3.48 -5.89 0.53
N PHE A 11 3.87 -4.61 0.49
CA PHE A 11 5.26 -4.22 0.26
C PHE A 11 6.20 -4.69 1.38
N PHE A 12 5.85 -4.48 2.64
CA PHE A 12 6.71 -4.89 3.78
C PHE A 12 6.60 -6.37 4.13
N TYR A 13 5.70 -7.12 3.49
CA TYR A 13 5.71 -8.58 3.54
C TYR A 13 6.89 -9.16 2.76
N SER A 14 7.35 -8.48 1.70
CA SER A 14 8.50 -8.91 0.88
C SER A 14 9.78 -8.09 1.12
N LYS A 15 9.64 -6.87 1.67
CA LYS A 15 10.75 -5.94 1.86
C LYS A 15 11.00 -5.60 3.33
N SER A 16 12.24 -5.23 3.62
CA SER A 16 12.69 -4.94 4.98
C SER A 16 12.58 -3.45 5.34
N PHE A 17 12.11 -3.17 6.55
CA PHE A 17 12.14 -1.84 7.19
C PHE A 17 13.56 -1.26 7.34
N VAL A 18 14.59 -2.11 7.37
CA VAL A 18 15.99 -1.66 7.44
C VAL A 18 16.47 -1.09 6.10
N LYS A 19 15.97 -1.62 4.99
CA LYS A 19 16.35 -1.20 3.63
C LYS A 19 15.50 -0.03 3.12
N HIS A 20 14.28 0.12 3.63
CA HIS A 20 13.31 1.08 3.16
C HIS A 20 12.68 1.84 4.32
N SER A 21 12.79 3.18 4.32
CA SER A 21 12.16 4.03 5.33
C SER A 21 10.64 3.85 5.30
N PHE A 22 10.07 3.50 6.45
CA PHE A 22 8.64 3.29 6.59
C PHE A 22 7.84 4.55 6.29
N GLU A 23 8.31 5.74 6.70
CA GLU A 23 7.61 7.01 6.46
C GLU A 23 7.55 7.36 4.98
N ILE A 24 8.69 7.20 4.27
CA ILE A 24 8.75 7.46 2.82
C ILE A 24 7.84 6.50 2.06
N VAL A 25 7.87 5.21 2.40
CA VAL A 25 7.01 4.20 1.77
C VAL A 25 5.54 4.44 2.10
N ALA A 26 5.20 4.83 3.33
CA ALA A 26 3.82 5.17 3.70
C ALA A 26 3.28 6.35 2.90
N MET A 27 4.08 7.43 2.75
CA MET A 27 3.73 8.56 1.87
C MET A 27 3.53 8.12 0.42
N ALA A 28 4.41 7.25 -0.08
CA ALA A 28 4.31 6.71 -1.43
C ALA A 28 3.05 5.85 -1.62
N CYS A 29 2.71 4.98 -0.67
CA CYS A 29 1.49 4.16 -0.71
C CYS A 29 0.22 5.00 -0.66
N ILE A 30 0.19 6.09 0.13
CA ILE A 30 -0.95 7.01 0.17
C ILE A 30 -1.10 7.76 -1.15
N ASN A 31 0.01 8.26 -1.72
CA ASN A 31 0.00 8.94 -3.01
C ASN A 31 -0.46 8.00 -4.13
N LEU A 32 0.07 6.77 -4.15
CA LEU A 32 -0.30 5.75 -5.12
C LEU A 32 -1.77 5.35 -4.99
N ALA A 33 -2.24 5.07 -3.77
CA ALA A 33 -3.64 4.77 -3.51
C ALA A 33 -4.57 5.90 -3.96
N SER A 34 -4.20 7.16 -3.75
CA SER A 34 -5.02 8.30 -4.21
C SER A 34 -5.23 8.31 -5.73
N LYS A 35 -4.23 7.83 -6.50
CA LYS A 35 -4.36 7.69 -7.96
C LYS A 35 -5.20 6.49 -8.35
N ILE A 36 -5.04 5.35 -7.65
CA ILE A 36 -5.80 4.12 -7.91
C ILE A 36 -7.30 4.32 -7.64
N GLU A 37 -7.63 5.07 -6.59
CA GLU A 37 -9.02 5.37 -6.20
C GLU A 37 -9.60 6.58 -6.95
N GLU A 38 -8.97 7.01 -8.05
CA GLU A 38 -9.41 8.14 -8.90
C GLU A 38 -9.66 9.46 -8.12
N ALA A 39 -8.96 9.64 -6.98
CA ALA A 39 -9.03 10.82 -6.12
C ALA A 39 -7.62 11.38 -5.85
N PRO A 40 -6.86 11.76 -6.89
CA PRO A 40 -5.44 12.06 -6.78
C PRO A 40 -5.18 13.23 -5.83
N ARG A 41 -4.21 13.06 -4.93
CA ARG A 41 -3.73 14.13 -4.03
C ARG A 41 -2.36 14.64 -4.48
N ARG A 42 -2.06 15.91 -4.22
CA ARG A 42 -0.74 16.46 -4.54
C ARG A 42 0.26 15.89 -3.54
N ILE A 43 1.43 15.47 -4.03
CA ILE A 43 2.53 14.95 -3.18
C ILE A 43 2.90 15.95 -2.08
N ARG A 44 2.84 17.26 -2.36
CA ARG A 44 3.07 18.32 -1.36
C ARG A 44 2.11 18.19 -0.17
N ASP A 45 0.83 17.92 -0.41
CA ASP A 45 -0.18 17.84 0.65
C ASP A 45 0.08 16.62 1.53
N VAL A 46 0.47 15.50 0.92
CA VAL A 46 0.88 14.29 1.65
C VAL A 46 2.10 14.58 2.54
N ILE A 47 3.15 15.20 1.99
CA ILE A 47 4.36 15.54 2.77
C ILE A 47 4.02 16.53 3.90
N ASN A 48 3.17 17.53 3.65
CA ASN A 48 2.74 18.48 4.67
C ASN A 48 2.05 17.80 5.86
N VAL A 49 1.16 16.84 5.58
CA VAL A 49 0.47 16.08 6.65
C VAL A 49 1.47 15.24 7.44
N PHE A 50 2.41 14.55 6.79
CA PHE A 50 3.44 13.77 7.49
C PHE A 50 4.38 14.65 8.32
N HIS A 51 4.75 15.82 7.81
CA HIS A 51 5.53 16.81 8.54
C HIS A 51 4.81 17.25 9.83
N TYR A 52 3.53 17.60 9.71
CA TYR A 52 2.68 17.94 10.85
C TYR A 52 2.58 16.80 11.87
N LEU A 53 2.31 15.57 11.41
CA LEU A 53 2.23 14.39 12.29
C LEU A 53 3.56 14.08 12.99
N ARG A 54 4.70 14.35 12.34
CA ARG A 54 6.02 14.20 12.97
C ARG A 54 6.24 15.22 14.08
N GLN A 55 5.83 16.48 13.89
CA GLN A 55 5.93 17.53 14.90
C GLN A 55 5.03 17.25 16.11
N LEU A 56 3.79 16.81 15.87
CA LEU A 56 2.87 16.40 16.93
C LEU A 56 3.44 15.25 17.77
N ARG A 57 4.02 14.23 17.12
CA ARG A 57 4.68 13.12 17.82
C ARG A 57 5.86 13.59 18.67
N ALA A 58 6.63 14.54 18.17
CA ALA A 58 7.76 15.14 18.88
C ALA A 58 7.35 16.18 19.95
N LYS A 59 6.03 16.36 20.19
CA LYS A 59 5.48 17.39 21.10
C LYS A 59 6.00 18.81 20.78
N ARG A 60 6.30 19.09 19.51
CA ARG A 60 6.74 20.41 19.04
C ARG A 60 5.54 21.23 18.59
N THR A 61 5.68 22.55 18.64
CA THR A 61 4.70 23.46 18.05
C THR A 61 4.63 23.25 16.54
N PRO A 62 3.43 23.03 15.97
CA PRO A 62 3.30 22.85 14.54
C PRO A 62 3.80 24.06 13.76
N SER A 63 4.77 23.85 12.87
CA SER A 63 5.29 24.89 11.98
C SER A 63 5.06 24.52 10.51
N PRO A 64 4.84 25.52 9.63
CA PRO A 64 4.68 25.27 8.21
C PRO A 64 5.89 24.55 7.61
N LEU A 65 5.64 23.67 6.65
CA LEU A 65 6.71 23.03 5.89
C LEU A 65 7.47 24.07 5.06
N ILE A 66 8.78 24.16 5.27
CA ILE A 66 9.67 25.00 4.48
C ILE A 66 10.00 24.27 3.17
N LEU A 67 9.91 24.98 2.05
CA LEU A 67 10.17 24.42 0.71
C LEU A 67 11.64 24.55 0.33
N ASP A 68 12.50 23.90 1.11
CA ASP A 68 13.95 23.91 0.96
C ASP A 68 14.48 22.71 0.13
N GLN A 69 15.80 22.55 0.08
CA GLN A 69 16.42 21.40 -0.57
C GLN A 69 16.02 20.06 0.09
N ASN A 70 15.75 20.04 1.39
CA ASN A 70 15.29 18.84 2.10
C ASN A 70 13.89 18.41 1.64
N TYR A 71 12.99 19.37 1.42
CA TYR A 71 11.69 19.12 0.81
C TYR A 71 11.84 18.49 -0.58
N ILE A 72 12.69 19.06 -1.44
CA ILE A 72 12.92 18.55 -2.79
C ILE A 72 13.47 17.12 -2.73
N ASN A 73 14.44 16.86 -1.85
CA ASN A 73 15.01 15.54 -1.63
C ASN A 73 13.95 14.53 -1.17
N THR A 74 13.12 14.91 -0.20
CA THR A 74 12.02 14.07 0.32
C THR A 74 11.00 13.75 -0.76
N LYS A 75 10.57 14.76 -1.53
CA LYS A 75 9.67 14.60 -2.67
C LYS A 75 10.24 13.60 -3.69
N ASN A 76 11.52 13.72 -4.02
CA ASN A 76 12.19 12.80 -4.93
C ASN A 76 12.28 11.37 -4.37
N GLN A 77 12.51 11.22 -3.06
CA GLN A 77 12.48 9.92 -2.38
C GLN A 77 11.10 9.27 -2.41
N VAL A 78 10.02 10.04 -2.19
CA VAL A 78 8.64 9.55 -2.28
C VAL A 78 8.32 9.08 -3.70
N ILE A 79 8.68 9.85 -4.72
CA ILE A 79 8.48 9.45 -6.13
C ILE A 79 9.26 8.17 -6.47
N LYS A 80 10.51 8.05 -5.99
CA LYS A 80 11.31 6.83 -6.17
C LYS A 80 10.71 5.64 -5.42
N ALA A 81 10.21 5.85 -4.20
CA ALA A 81 9.56 4.81 -3.41
C ALA A 81 8.26 4.34 -4.05
N GLU A 82 7.46 5.24 -4.61
CA GLU A 82 6.24 4.89 -5.36
C GLU A 82 6.54 3.94 -6.53
N ARG A 83 7.57 4.25 -7.33
CA ARG A 83 8.02 3.36 -8.41
C ARG A 83 8.49 2.00 -7.89
N ARG A 84 9.12 1.95 -6.71
CA ARG A 84 9.55 0.70 -6.07
C ARG A 84 8.36 -0.13 -5.61
N VAL A 85 7.34 0.50 -5.01
CA VAL A 85 6.11 -0.19 -4.61
C VAL A 85 5.44 -0.82 -5.82
N LEU A 86 5.30 -0.07 -6.92
CA LEU A 86 4.74 -0.61 -8.17
C LEU A 86 5.51 -1.81 -8.72
N LYS A 87 6.84 -1.69 -8.79
CA LYS A 87 7.71 -2.77 -9.26
C LYS A 87 7.60 -4.01 -8.36
N GLU A 88 7.58 -3.81 -7.05
CA GLU A 88 7.54 -4.91 -6.08
C GLU A 88 6.22 -5.66 -6.10
N LEU A 89 5.11 -4.94 -6.27
CA LEU A 89 3.78 -5.54 -6.36
C LEU A 89 3.48 -6.09 -7.76
N GLY A 90 4.42 -6.03 -8.71
CA GLY A 90 4.19 -6.48 -10.09
C GLY A 90 3.03 -5.72 -10.76
N PHE A 91 2.80 -4.46 -10.38
CA PHE A 91 1.63 -3.67 -10.79
C PHE A 91 0.26 -4.24 -10.37
N CYS A 92 0.22 -5.28 -9.52
CA CYS A 92 -0.99 -5.81 -8.88
C CYS A 92 -1.45 -4.92 -7.72
N VAL A 93 -1.92 -3.72 -8.06
CA VAL A 93 -2.32 -2.69 -7.10
C VAL A 93 -3.82 -2.68 -6.78
N HIS A 94 -4.61 -3.50 -7.47
CA HIS A 94 -6.02 -3.65 -7.16
C HIS A 94 -6.20 -4.33 -5.80
N VAL A 95 -7.08 -3.75 -4.97
CA VAL A 95 -7.39 -4.25 -3.64
C VAL A 95 -8.90 -4.41 -3.55
N LYS A 96 -9.34 -5.65 -3.31
CA LYS A 96 -10.73 -5.94 -2.95
C LYS A 96 -10.89 -5.68 -1.45
N HIS A 97 -11.77 -4.75 -1.09
CA HIS A 97 -12.04 -4.41 0.30
C HIS A 97 -13.30 -5.14 0.81
N PRO A 98 -13.28 -5.71 2.03
CA PRO A 98 -14.41 -6.45 2.60
C PRO A 98 -15.67 -5.60 2.83
N HIS A 99 -15.59 -4.27 2.80
CA HIS A 99 -16.71 -3.36 3.10
C HIS A 99 -18.00 -3.71 2.36
N LYS A 100 -17.92 -3.91 1.04
CA LYS A 100 -19.09 -4.27 0.22
C LYS A 100 -19.58 -5.68 0.52
N ILE A 101 -18.65 -6.59 0.82
CA ILE A 101 -18.94 -7.99 1.14
C ILE A 101 -19.71 -8.08 2.46
N ILE A 102 -19.33 -7.28 3.47
CA ILE A 102 -20.04 -7.22 4.75
C ILE A 102 -21.52 -6.89 4.55
N VAL A 103 -21.82 -5.85 3.75
CA VAL A 103 -23.21 -5.46 3.47
C VAL A 103 -23.95 -6.59 2.75
N MET A 104 -23.33 -7.20 1.75
CA MET A 104 -23.92 -8.31 0.99
C MET A 104 -24.21 -9.53 1.88
N TYR A 105 -23.29 -9.90 2.77
CA TYR A 105 -23.48 -11.04 3.68
C TYR A 105 -24.57 -10.74 4.72
N LEU A 106 -24.62 -9.51 5.25
CA LEU A 106 -25.69 -9.12 6.17
C LEU A 106 -27.07 -9.09 5.51
N GLN A 107 -27.16 -8.80 4.21
CA GLN A 107 -28.41 -8.93 3.45
C GLN A 107 -28.85 -10.39 3.31
N VAL A 108 -27.93 -11.30 3.02
CA VAL A 108 -28.23 -12.75 2.97
C VAL A 108 -28.66 -13.29 4.33
N LEU A 109 -28.16 -12.71 5.42
CA LEU A 109 -28.54 -13.04 6.79
C LEU A 109 -29.79 -12.27 7.29
N GLU A 110 -30.43 -11.47 6.43
CA GLU A 110 -31.60 -10.63 6.76
C GLU A 110 -31.35 -9.68 7.96
N CYS A 111 -30.09 -9.29 8.15
CA CYS A 111 -29.61 -8.47 9.25
C CYS A 111 -29.18 -7.06 8.80
N GLU A 112 -29.39 -6.70 7.54
CA GLU A 112 -28.96 -5.42 6.96
C GLU A 112 -29.67 -4.20 7.56
N ARG A 113 -30.88 -4.41 8.09
CA ARG A 113 -31.67 -3.36 8.76
C ARG A 113 -31.06 -2.98 10.12
N ASN A 114 -30.28 -3.87 10.73
CA ASN A 114 -29.60 -3.60 11.99
C ASN A 114 -28.35 -2.73 11.74
N GLN A 115 -28.57 -1.41 11.68
CA GLN A 115 -27.50 -0.43 11.44
C GLN A 115 -26.37 -0.53 12.47
N THR A 116 -26.69 -0.86 13.72
CA THR A 116 -25.69 -1.03 14.79
C THR A 116 -24.76 -2.20 14.48
N LEU A 117 -25.29 -3.34 14.03
CA LEU A 117 -24.50 -4.50 13.61
C LEU A 117 -23.64 -4.19 12.40
N VAL A 118 -24.23 -3.59 11.36
CA VAL A 118 -23.52 -3.19 10.13
C VAL A 118 -22.34 -2.28 10.47
N GLN A 119 -22.59 -1.22 11.25
CA GLN A 119 -21.56 -0.25 11.63
C GLN A 119 -20.47 -0.88 12.51
N THR A 120 -20.84 -1.77 13.43
CA THR A 120 -19.89 -2.44 14.32
C THR A 120 -18.99 -3.40 13.52
N ALA A 121 -19.53 -4.17 12.58
CA ALA A 121 -18.75 -5.02 11.67
C ALA A 121 -17.81 -4.17 10.80
N TRP A 122 -18.29 -3.02 10.32
CA TRP A 122 -17.48 -2.07 9.56
C TRP A 122 -16.32 -1.51 10.39
N ASN A 123 -16.57 -1.16 11.65
CA ASN A 123 -15.54 -0.66 12.57
C ASN A 123 -14.45 -1.73 12.80
N TYR A 124 -14.83 -2.97 13.08
CA TYR A 124 -13.87 -4.07 13.23
C TYR A 124 -13.06 -4.32 11.97
N MET A 125 -13.68 -4.24 10.80
CA MET A 125 -12.95 -4.36 9.53
C MET A 125 -11.95 -3.21 9.34
N ASN A 126 -12.32 -1.97 9.67
CA ASN A 126 -11.40 -0.83 9.62
C ASN A 126 -10.21 -1.01 10.59
N ASP A 127 -10.45 -1.53 11.78
CA ASP A 127 -9.40 -1.83 12.75
C ASP A 127 -8.48 -2.96 12.28
N SER A 128 -9.04 -3.97 11.63
CA SER A 128 -8.28 -5.10 11.10
C SER A 128 -7.26 -4.69 10.01
N LEU A 129 -7.44 -3.55 9.32
CA LEU A 129 -6.44 -2.96 8.41
C LEU A 129 -5.12 -2.63 9.11
N ARG A 130 -5.12 -2.46 10.43
CA ARG A 130 -3.92 -2.21 11.23
C ARG A 130 -3.12 -3.48 11.54
N THR A 131 -3.61 -4.63 11.12
CA THR A 131 -3.01 -5.96 11.30
C THR A 131 -2.58 -6.55 9.94
N ASN A 132 -2.04 -7.77 9.93
CA ASN A 132 -1.62 -8.46 8.70
C ASN A 132 -2.71 -9.35 8.08
N VAL A 133 -3.96 -9.30 8.53
CA VAL A 133 -5.01 -10.20 8.02
C VAL A 133 -5.27 -10.03 6.51
N PHE A 134 -5.16 -8.81 5.98
CA PHE A 134 -5.36 -8.49 4.56
C PHE A 134 -4.30 -9.06 3.60
N VAL A 135 -3.20 -9.61 4.13
CA VAL A 135 -2.19 -10.33 3.34
C VAL A 135 -2.17 -11.83 3.62
N ARG A 136 -3.02 -12.31 4.54
CA ARG A 136 -3.09 -13.71 4.96
C ARG A 136 -4.40 -14.39 4.56
N PHE A 137 -5.50 -13.64 4.54
CA PHE A 137 -6.84 -14.17 4.31
C PHE A 137 -7.52 -13.47 3.14
N GLN A 138 -8.49 -14.16 2.54
CA GLN A 138 -9.34 -13.59 1.49
C GLN A 138 -10.31 -12.55 2.08
N PRO A 139 -10.72 -11.53 1.30
CA PRO A 139 -11.61 -10.49 1.80
C PRO A 139 -12.99 -11.02 2.22
N GLU A 140 -13.45 -12.13 1.64
CA GLU A 140 -14.65 -12.87 2.01
C GLU A 140 -14.56 -13.39 3.46
N THR A 141 -13.48 -14.12 3.77
CA THR A 141 -13.17 -14.63 5.12
C THR A 141 -13.07 -13.51 6.16
N ILE A 142 -12.44 -12.39 5.80
CA ILE A 142 -12.31 -11.21 6.68
C ILE A 142 -13.69 -10.60 6.96
N ALA A 143 -14.57 -10.49 5.95
CA ALA A 143 -15.93 -10.01 6.13
C ALA A 143 -16.71 -10.90 7.11
N CYS A 144 -16.62 -12.23 6.94
CA CYS A 144 -17.23 -13.20 7.85
C CYS A 144 -16.76 -13.00 9.30
N ALA A 145 -15.45 -12.88 9.50
CA ALA A 145 -14.88 -12.70 10.83
C ALA A 145 -15.33 -11.38 11.49
N CYS A 146 -15.40 -10.28 10.73
CA CYS A 146 -15.85 -9.00 11.26
C CYS A 146 -17.34 -9.00 11.63
N ILE A 147 -18.20 -9.66 10.82
CA ILE A 147 -19.61 -9.86 11.16
C ILE A 147 -19.75 -10.74 12.39
N TYR A 148 -19.01 -11.86 12.45
CA TYR A 148 -19.00 -12.77 13.59
C TYR A 148 -18.63 -12.04 14.88
N LEU A 149 -17.54 -11.26 14.86
CA LEU A 149 -17.09 -10.49 16.00
C LEU A 149 -18.13 -9.45 16.45
N ALA A 150 -18.73 -8.74 15.50
CA ALA A 150 -19.77 -7.75 15.77
C ALA A 150 -21.04 -8.37 16.36
N ALA A 151 -21.51 -9.48 15.81
CA ALA A 151 -22.68 -10.20 16.32
C ALA A 151 -22.44 -10.71 17.74
N ARG A 152 -21.25 -11.25 18.04
CA ARG A 152 -20.90 -11.65 19.41
C ARG A 152 -20.83 -10.47 20.38
N ALA A 153 -20.23 -9.35 19.96
CA ALA A 153 -20.15 -8.15 20.79
C ALA A 153 -21.53 -7.55 21.11
N LEU A 154 -22.46 -7.64 20.17
CA LEU A 154 -23.84 -7.14 20.31
C LEU A 154 -24.82 -8.20 20.82
N GLN A 155 -24.34 -9.42 21.12
CA GLN A 155 -25.17 -10.57 21.53
C GLN A 155 -26.31 -10.90 20.56
N ILE A 156 -26.09 -10.72 19.26
CA ILE A 156 -27.05 -11.05 18.22
C ILE A 156 -26.88 -12.53 17.83
N PRO A 157 -27.92 -13.37 17.95
CA PRO A 157 -27.84 -14.76 17.55
C PRO A 157 -27.79 -14.86 16.01
N LEU A 158 -26.78 -15.56 15.50
CA LEU A 158 -26.67 -15.93 14.10
C LEU A 158 -26.86 -17.44 13.93
N PRO A 159 -27.27 -17.94 12.74
CA PRO A 159 -27.52 -19.37 12.53
C PRO A 159 -26.30 -20.24 12.82
N THR A 160 -26.48 -21.29 13.64
CA THR A 160 -25.40 -22.19 14.10
C THR A 160 -25.51 -23.61 13.57
N ARG A 161 -26.65 -24.03 13.00
CA ARG A 161 -26.86 -25.37 12.45
C ARG A 161 -27.50 -25.34 11.06
N PRO A 162 -26.71 -25.49 9.98
CA PRO A 162 -25.26 -25.38 9.95
C PRO A 162 -24.80 -23.96 10.29
N HIS A 163 -23.52 -23.78 10.64
CA HIS A 163 -22.98 -22.44 10.87
C HIS A 163 -23.10 -21.57 9.62
N TRP A 164 -23.64 -20.36 9.77
CA TRP A 164 -23.94 -19.46 8.65
C TRP A 164 -22.73 -19.14 7.77
N PHE A 165 -21.53 -19.05 8.36
CA PHE A 165 -20.31 -18.68 7.64
C PHE A 165 -19.82 -19.76 6.67
N LEU A 166 -20.31 -21.00 6.82
CA LEU A 166 -20.01 -22.08 5.89
C LEU A 166 -20.60 -21.82 4.50
N LEU A 167 -21.73 -21.09 4.42
CA LEU A 167 -22.33 -20.65 3.16
C LEU A 167 -21.35 -19.81 2.33
N PHE A 168 -20.46 -19.09 3.00
CA PHE A 168 -19.47 -18.21 2.39
C PHE A 168 -18.09 -18.88 2.23
N GLY A 169 -18.01 -20.20 2.43
CA GLY A 169 -16.78 -20.98 2.26
C GLY A 169 -15.68 -20.65 3.26
N THR A 170 -16.05 -20.12 4.44
CA THR A 170 -15.12 -19.77 5.52
C THR A 170 -15.14 -20.82 6.62
N THR A 171 -13.99 -21.17 7.19
CA THR A 171 -13.93 -22.10 8.34
C THR A 171 -13.94 -21.37 9.68
N GLU A 172 -14.28 -22.09 10.75
CA GLU A 172 -14.30 -21.50 12.09
C GLU A 172 -12.89 -21.09 12.54
N GLU A 173 -11.87 -21.88 12.19
CA GLU A 173 -10.47 -21.63 12.56
C GLU A 173 -9.98 -20.29 11.97
N GLU A 174 -10.30 -20.02 10.70
CA GLU A 174 -9.94 -18.76 10.04
C GLU A 174 -10.63 -17.56 10.72
N ILE A 175 -11.93 -17.70 11.05
CA ILE A 175 -12.68 -16.66 11.76
C ILE A 175 -12.08 -16.39 13.12
N GLN A 176 -11.80 -17.44 13.90
CA GLN A 176 -11.21 -17.32 15.23
C GLN A 176 -9.84 -16.63 15.15
N GLU A 177 -9.00 -17.00 14.19
CA GLU A 177 -7.68 -16.37 14.02
C GLU A 177 -7.78 -14.88 13.69
N ILE A 178 -8.67 -14.48 12.77
CA ILE A 178 -8.88 -13.07 12.40
C ILE A 178 -9.47 -12.29 13.59
N CYS A 179 -10.44 -12.86 14.30
CA CYS A 179 -11.05 -12.25 15.48
C CYS A 179 -10.02 -12.01 16.58
N LEU A 180 -9.22 -13.03 16.93
CA LEU A 180 -8.18 -12.93 17.94
C LEU A 180 -7.10 -11.93 17.54
N THR A 181 -6.70 -11.92 16.26
CA THR A 181 -5.72 -10.95 15.74
C THR A 181 -6.24 -9.52 15.84
N THR A 182 -7.52 -9.30 15.53
CA THR A 182 -8.17 -7.99 15.65
C THR A 182 -8.30 -7.58 17.12
N LEU A 183 -8.72 -8.48 18.01
CA LEU A 183 -8.86 -8.19 19.45
C LEU A 183 -7.51 -7.88 20.13
N LYS A 184 -6.43 -8.57 19.73
CA LYS A 184 -5.06 -8.27 20.18
C LYS A 184 -4.62 -6.85 19.85
N LEU A 185 -5.26 -6.17 18.90
CA LEU A 185 -4.98 -4.75 18.62
C LEU A 185 -5.32 -3.86 19.81
N TYR A 186 -6.42 -4.15 20.52
CA TYR A 186 -6.91 -3.33 21.62
C TYR A 186 -6.08 -3.48 22.90
N THR A 187 -5.34 -4.58 23.04
CA THR A 187 -4.40 -4.78 24.15
C THR A 187 -2.99 -4.28 23.83
N ARG A 188 -2.75 -3.81 22.61
CA ARG A 188 -1.42 -3.39 22.14
C ARG A 188 -1.01 -2.06 22.78
N LYS A 189 0.11 -2.08 23.50
CA LYS A 189 0.75 -0.85 24.02
C LYS A 189 1.13 0.08 22.86
N LYS A 190 1.03 1.39 23.10
CA LYS A 190 1.42 2.40 22.12
C LYS A 190 2.92 2.24 21.79
N PRO A 191 3.30 2.09 20.51
CA PRO A 191 4.70 1.90 20.15
C PRO A 191 5.51 3.18 20.45
N ASN A 192 6.72 3.00 20.98
CA ASN A 192 7.69 4.07 21.11
C ASN A 192 8.50 4.19 19.82
N TYR A 193 8.19 5.20 19.01
CA TYR A 193 8.81 5.43 17.71
C TYR A 193 10.32 5.70 17.82
N GLU A 194 10.77 6.40 18.85
CA GLU A 194 12.19 6.73 19.00
C GLU A 194 13.03 5.48 19.22
N LEU A 195 12.52 4.52 20.00
CA LEU A 195 13.18 3.23 20.20
C LEU A 195 13.19 2.40 18.91
N LEU A 196 12.08 2.38 18.17
CA LEU A 196 12.00 1.67 16.90
C LEU A 196 12.94 2.27 15.85
N ASP A 197 13.02 3.59 15.74
CA ASP A 197 13.93 4.29 14.82
C ASP A 197 15.39 4.01 15.20
N LYS A 198 15.75 4.08 16.49
CA LYS A 198 17.10 3.71 16.97
C LYS A 198 17.45 2.28 16.61
N GLU A 199 16.52 1.35 16.79
CA GLU A 199 16.74 -0.06 16.49
C GLU A 199 16.88 -0.31 14.97
N VAL A 200 16.09 0.38 14.15
CA VAL A 200 16.22 0.33 12.69
C VAL A 200 17.57 0.87 12.24
N GLU A 201 18.03 2.00 12.79
CA GLU A 201 19.34 2.56 12.46
C GLU A 201 20.49 1.67 12.94
N LYS A 202 20.40 1.07 14.13
CA LYS A 202 21.36 0.06 14.61
C LYS A 202 21.49 -1.10 13.62
N ARG A 203 20.36 -1.68 13.21
CA ARG A 203 20.35 -2.79 12.23
C ARG A 203 20.87 -2.36 10.86
N LYS A 204 20.65 -1.10 10.48
CA LYS A 204 21.14 -0.54 9.21
C LYS A 204 22.65 -0.36 9.22
N MET A 205 23.24 0.11 10.31
CA MET A 205 24.69 0.17 10.49
C MET A 205 25.32 -1.22 10.44
N ALA A 206 24.77 -2.20 11.18
CA ALA A 206 25.26 -3.58 11.15
C ALA A 206 25.21 -4.19 9.74
N LEU A 207 24.14 -3.93 8.96
CA LEU A 207 24.04 -4.36 7.57
C LEU A 207 25.10 -3.70 6.67
N GLN A 208 25.45 -2.44 6.92
CA GLN A 208 26.49 -1.73 6.17
C GLN A 208 27.88 -2.26 6.51
N GLU A 209 28.17 -2.48 7.79
CA GLU A 209 29.42 -3.05 8.25
C GLU A 209 29.63 -4.46 7.68
N ALA A 210 28.61 -5.33 7.75
CA ALA A 210 28.66 -6.67 7.15
C ALA A 210 28.92 -6.61 5.63
N LYS A 211 28.38 -5.61 4.93
CA LYS A 211 28.65 -5.38 3.51
C LYS A 211 30.08 -4.89 3.24
N LEU A 212 30.66 -4.07 4.11
CA LEU A 212 32.04 -3.60 3.97
C LEU A 212 33.03 -4.74 4.26
N LYS A 213 32.78 -5.52 5.32
CA LYS A 213 33.52 -6.74 5.64
C LYS A 213 33.47 -7.75 4.48
N ALA A 214 32.29 -7.99 3.91
CA ALA A 214 32.14 -8.87 2.74
C ALA A 214 32.85 -8.33 1.47
N LYS A 215 33.16 -7.04 1.42
CA LYS A 215 33.93 -6.40 0.34
C LYS A 215 35.43 -6.32 0.63
N GLY A 216 35.91 -6.88 1.74
CA GLY A 216 37.33 -6.88 2.11
C GLY A 216 37.85 -5.53 2.64
N LEU A 217 36.97 -4.58 2.95
CA LEU A 217 37.33 -3.30 3.57
C LEU A 217 37.25 -3.46 5.09
N ASN A 218 38.38 -3.78 5.73
CA ASN A 218 38.49 -3.72 7.19
C ASN A 218 38.60 -2.26 7.66
N PRO A 219 37.90 -1.87 8.74
CA PRO A 219 37.97 -0.51 9.29
C PRO A 219 39.26 -0.24 10.09
N ASP A 220 39.98 -1.28 10.51
CA ASP A 220 41.31 -1.16 11.13
C ASP A 220 42.40 -1.50 10.10
N GLY A 221 43.31 -0.55 9.94
CA GLY A 221 44.26 -0.49 8.83
C GLY A 221 45.22 -1.67 8.77
N THR A 222 45.12 -2.44 7.69
CA THR A 222 46.29 -2.92 6.95
C THR A 222 45.85 -3.13 5.50
N PRO A 223 46.37 -2.39 4.51
CA PRO A 223 46.10 -2.72 3.12
C PRO A 223 46.79 -4.05 2.81
N ALA A 224 46.01 -5.07 2.47
CA ALA A 224 46.57 -6.30 1.91
C ALA A 224 47.24 -5.95 0.57
N LEU A 225 48.56 -5.87 0.59
CA LEU A 225 49.40 -5.79 -0.60
C LEU A 225 49.18 -7.08 -1.40
N SER A 226 48.28 -7.05 -2.38
CA SER A 226 48.19 -8.12 -3.38
C SER A 226 49.15 -7.79 -4.51
N THR A 227 50.21 -8.58 -4.53
CA THR A 227 51.34 -8.61 -5.46
C THR A 227 50.93 -8.44 -6.92
N LEU A 228 51.47 -7.39 -7.54
CA LEU A 228 51.62 -7.29 -8.99
C LEU A 228 52.56 -8.40 -9.46
N GLY A 229 52.06 -9.30 -10.30
CA GLY A 229 52.84 -10.34 -10.96
C GLY A 229 52.07 -10.86 -12.17
N GLY A 230 52.10 -10.08 -13.25
CA GLY A 230 51.49 -10.47 -14.52
C GLY A 230 52.31 -11.55 -15.22
N PHE A 231 51.65 -12.55 -15.78
CA PHE A 231 52.15 -13.33 -16.92
C PHE A 231 50.97 -13.87 -17.74
N SER A 232 50.93 -13.46 -19.01
CA SER A 232 50.36 -14.19 -20.14
C SER A 232 51.23 -13.82 -21.34
N PRO A 233 51.60 -14.76 -22.23
CA PRO A 233 50.80 -14.86 -23.46
C PRO A 233 50.77 -16.23 -24.18
N ALA A 234 49.82 -16.31 -25.14
CA ALA A 234 49.74 -17.15 -26.35
C ALA A 234 49.35 -18.65 -26.18
N SER A 235 48.58 -19.33 -27.05
CA SER A 235 48.08 -19.04 -28.41
C SER A 235 47.00 -20.06 -28.87
N LYS A 236 46.01 -19.56 -29.63
CA LYS A 236 45.22 -20.14 -30.75
C LYS A 236 44.09 -21.18 -30.53
N PRO A 237 43.06 -21.18 -31.42
CA PRO A 237 41.73 -21.75 -31.19
C PRO A 237 41.47 -23.04 -32.00
N CYS A 238 40.52 -23.87 -31.57
CA CYS A 238 39.99 -24.93 -32.42
C CYS A 238 38.51 -25.19 -32.13
N SER A 239 37.66 -24.97 -33.13
CA SER A 239 36.30 -25.53 -33.22
C SER A 239 36.38 -26.97 -33.73
N PRO A 240 35.33 -27.78 -33.54
CA PRO A 240 34.98 -28.71 -34.61
C PRO A 240 33.48 -28.81 -34.90
N ARG A 241 33.17 -29.02 -36.19
CA ARG A 241 31.86 -29.43 -36.71
C ARG A 241 32.07 -30.63 -37.66
N GLU A 242 31.39 -31.75 -37.35
CA GLU A 242 30.94 -32.88 -38.21
C GLU A 242 32.03 -33.78 -38.88
N MET A 243 31.93 -35.11 -39.06
CA MET A 243 30.81 -36.05 -39.29
C MET A 243 31.27 -37.55 -39.24
N LYS A 244 30.32 -38.49 -38.95
CA LYS A 244 30.17 -39.94 -39.35
C LYS A 244 31.12 -41.01 -38.71
N THR A 245 30.73 -42.26 -38.37
CA THR A 245 29.61 -43.17 -38.74
C THR A 245 29.49 -44.39 -37.78
N GLU A 246 28.30 -45.05 -37.78
CA GLU A 246 27.97 -46.47 -37.42
C GLU A 246 27.91 -46.89 -35.93
N GLU A 247 26.95 -47.67 -35.39
CA GLU A 247 26.01 -48.67 -35.92
C GLU A 247 24.78 -48.94 -34.96
N LYS A 248 23.63 -49.34 -35.55
CA LYS A 248 22.54 -50.28 -35.11
C LYS A 248 21.68 -50.13 -33.80
N THR A 249 20.42 -49.68 -34.01
CA THR A 249 19.05 -50.23 -33.69
C THR A 249 18.73 -51.11 -32.46
N PRO A 250 17.44 -51.31 -32.03
CA PRO A 250 16.16 -50.77 -32.55
C PRO A 250 15.16 -50.20 -31.50
N VAL A 251 14.11 -49.58 -32.06
CA VAL A 251 12.89 -49.01 -31.46
C VAL A 251 11.75 -50.05 -31.46
N SER A 252 10.76 -49.90 -30.56
CA SER A 252 9.39 -50.38 -30.77
C SER A 252 8.38 -49.28 -30.49
N LEU A 253 7.59 -48.94 -31.51
CA LEU A 253 6.31 -48.22 -31.44
C LEU A 253 5.29 -49.04 -32.23
N ASN A 254 4.10 -49.24 -31.66
CA ASN A 254 2.96 -49.85 -32.35
C ASN A 254 2.00 -48.75 -32.81
N ALA A 255 1.54 -48.90 -34.05
CA ALA A 255 0.63 -48.03 -34.78
C ALA A 255 -0.85 -48.41 -34.55
N LYS A 256 -1.77 -47.51 -34.94
CA LYS A 256 -2.91 -47.83 -35.83
C LYS A 256 -3.67 -46.56 -36.27
N ALA A 257 -3.98 -46.51 -37.57
CA ALA A 257 -4.90 -45.58 -38.25
C ALA A 257 -6.26 -46.27 -38.48
N VAL A 258 -7.32 -45.51 -38.85
CA VAL A 258 -8.38 -45.87 -39.85
C VAL A 258 -9.58 -44.86 -39.94
N LYS A 259 -9.86 -44.41 -41.18
CA LYS A 259 -11.13 -44.08 -41.93
C LYS A 259 -11.99 -42.78 -41.81
N LYS A 260 -12.17 -42.17 -43.01
CA LYS A 260 -13.35 -41.67 -43.80
C LYS A 260 -14.08 -40.32 -43.52
N GLU A 261 -14.10 -39.49 -44.59
CA GLU A 261 -14.89 -38.32 -45.10
C GLU A 261 -16.41 -38.20 -44.76
N PRO A 262 -17.16 -37.12 -45.18
CA PRO A 262 -16.88 -35.65 -45.23
C PRO A 262 -18.09 -34.77 -44.75
N GLU A 263 -17.93 -33.44 -44.58
CA GLU A 263 -18.92 -32.41 -45.01
C GLU A 263 -18.49 -30.95 -44.70
N GLU A 264 -18.98 -30.04 -45.54
CA GLU A 264 -18.66 -28.61 -45.68
C GLU A 264 -19.02 -27.73 -44.47
N ARG A 265 -18.19 -26.70 -44.20
CA ARG A 265 -18.69 -25.31 -44.05
C ARG A 265 -17.58 -24.26 -44.11
N GLN A 266 -17.83 -23.33 -45.02
CA GLN A 266 -17.12 -22.09 -45.31
C GLN A 266 -16.94 -21.19 -44.07
N LEU A 267 -15.77 -20.55 -43.92
CA LEU A 267 -15.56 -19.10 -44.12
C LEU A 267 -14.29 -18.57 -43.41
N ALA A 268 -13.33 -18.20 -44.25
CA ALA A 268 -12.41 -17.05 -44.18
C ALA A 268 -11.75 -16.64 -42.85
N SER A 269 -10.42 -16.83 -42.76
CA SER A 269 -9.53 -15.86 -42.12
C SER A 269 -8.12 -15.78 -42.75
N LYS A 270 -7.82 -14.58 -43.25
CA LYS A 270 -6.55 -13.82 -43.32
C LYS A 270 -5.18 -14.49 -43.59
N SER A 271 -4.56 -13.96 -44.65
CA SER A 271 -3.13 -13.59 -44.83
C SER A 271 -2.13 -14.70 -45.18
N PRO A 272 -1.19 -14.44 -46.10
CA PRO A 272 0.15 -14.11 -45.62
C PRO A 272 0.91 -13.03 -46.40
N TYR A 273 1.56 -12.17 -45.62
CA TYR A 273 2.99 -11.81 -45.64
C TYR A 273 3.70 -11.34 -46.94
N ASN A 274 4.26 -10.13 -46.79
CA ASN A 274 5.54 -9.60 -47.29
C ASN A 274 5.79 -9.40 -48.80
N GLY A 275 5.93 -8.12 -49.14
CA GLY A 275 7.28 -7.58 -49.33
C GLY A 275 7.50 -6.81 -50.63
N MET A 276 7.60 -5.48 -50.55
CA MET A 276 8.75 -4.74 -51.10
C MET A 276 8.67 -3.24 -50.78
N ARG A 277 9.81 -2.72 -50.31
CA ARG A 277 10.08 -1.30 -50.05
C ARG A 277 10.16 -0.51 -51.36
N LYS A 278 9.60 0.71 -51.36
CA LYS A 278 10.22 1.86 -52.03
C LYS A 278 9.77 3.17 -51.37
N GLU A 279 10.67 3.76 -50.59
CA GLU A 279 10.60 5.19 -50.27
C GLU A 279 10.94 5.99 -51.53
N SER A 280 10.18 7.05 -51.84
CA SER A 280 10.75 8.38 -51.95
C SER A 280 9.67 9.44 -52.25
N LYS A 281 9.98 10.66 -51.78
CA LYS A 281 9.44 11.97 -52.18
C LYS A 281 8.23 12.51 -51.39
N ARG A 282 8.61 13.06 -50.23
CA ARG A 282 8.29 14.41 -49.74
C ARG A 282 7.41 15.25 -50.68
N SER A 283 6.21 15.60 -50.21
CA SER A 283 5.52 16.84 -50.58
C SER A 283 5.40 17.75 -49.34
N ARG A 284 5.49 19.06 -49.62
CA ARG A 284 5.70 20.17 -48.70
C ARG A 284 4.36 20.80 -48.31
N SER A 285 4.39 21.54 -47.19
CA SER A 285 3.53 22.71 -46.87
C SER A 285 2.06 22.36 -46.57
N SER A 286 1.34 22.97 -45.63
CA SER A 286 1.49 24.19 -44.85
C SER A 286 0.51 24.08 -43.68
N ARG A 287 0.95 24.31 -42.43
CA ARG A 287 0.06 24.52 -41.29
C ARG A 287 0.05 26.02 -40.96
N SER A 288 -1.09 26.65 -41.20
CA SER A 288 -1.45 27.96 -40.66
C SER A 288 -2.79 27.86 -39.93
N ALA A 289 -2.90 28.70 -38.89
CA ALA A 289 -4.10 29.07 -38.15
C ALA A 289 -4.62 28.04 -37.11
N SER A 290 -5.12 28.44 -35.94
CA SER A 290 -4.96 29.64 -35.10
C SER A 290 -5.74 29.35 -33.82
N ARG A 291 -5.26 29.93 -32.72
CA ARG A 291 -5.91 29.94 -31.41
C ARG A 291 -7.25 30.68 -31.45
N SER A 292 -8.25 30.19 -30.71
CA SER A 292 -9.29 31.05 -30.13
C SER A 292 -9.71 30.51 -28.76
N ARG A 293 -9.30 31.23 -27.72
CA ARG A 293 -9.79 31.15 -26.34
C ARG A 293 -11.04 32.02 -26.24
N SER A 294 -12.13 31.49 -25.69
CA SER A 294 -13.27 32.29 -25.21
C SER A 294 -13.23 32.35 -23.69
N ARG A 295 -13.04 33.56 -23.17
CA ARG A 295 -13.27 33.97 -21.78
C ARG A 295 -14.68 34.56 -21.71
N THR A 296 -15.47 34.17 -20.73
CA THR A 296 -16.60 34.97 -20.24
C THR A 296 -16.44 35.23 -18.75
N LYS A 297 -16.67 36.50 -18.39
CA LYS A 297 -16.46 37.12 -17.09
C LYS A 297 -17.82 37.70 -16.68
N SER A 298 -18.33 37.32 -15.52
CA SER A 298 -19.44 38.02 -14.86
C SER A 298 -19.06 38.32 -13.41
N ARG A 299 -19.19 39.60 -13.06
CA ARG A 299 -19.05 40.19 -11.73
C ARG A 299 -20.45 40.26 -11.10
N SER A 300 -20.56 39.99 -9.81
CA SER A 300 -21.56 40.63 -8.95
C SER A 300 -21.01 40.72 -7.51
N ARG A 301 -21.09 41.94 -6.98
CA ARG A 301 -20.76 42.36 -5.62
C ARG A 301 -22.06 42.33 -4.80
N SER A 302 -21.99 41.90 -3.54
CA SER A 302 -22.87 42.39 -2.48
C SER A 302 -22.11 42.40 -1.15
N HIS A 303 -22.44 43.38 -0.32
CA HIS A 303 -21.61 43.98 0.73
C HIS A 303 -22.37 43.99 2.06
N THR A 304 -21.61 44.09 3.17
CA THR A 304 -21.97 44.44 4.57
C THR A 304 -22.48 43.32 5.53
N PRO A 305 -22.33 43.49 6.86
CA PRO A 305 -21.14 43.98 7.58
C PRO A 305 -20.75 43.14 8.84
N ARG A 306 -19.47 43.28 9.23
CA ARG A 306 -18.89 42.76 10.48
C ARG A 306 -19.46 43.48 11.72
N ARG A 307 -19.85 42.73 12.75
CA ARG A 307 -20.10 43.26 14.12
C ARG A 307 -18.79 43.28 14.92
N HIS A 308 -18.44 44.48 15.39
CA HIS A 308 -17.49 44.75 16.46
C HIS A 308 -18.08 44.28 17.81
N TYR A 309 -17.22 43.78 18.71
CA TYR A 309 -17.48 43.83 20.15
C TYR A 309 -16.29 44.51 20.83
N ASN A 310 -16.55 45.70 21.38
CA ASN A 310 -15.64 46.46 22.23
C ASN A 310 -15.88 46.07 23.69
N ASN A 311 -14.80 45.66 24.36
CA ASN A 311 -14.22 46.18 25.60
C ASN A 311 -15.09 46.64 26.81
N ARG A 312 -14.54 46.32 27.99
CA ARG A 312 -14.73 46.88 29.36
C ARG A 312 -15.93 46.42 30.19
N ARG A 313 -15.68 45.88 31.40
CA ARG A 313 -15.59 46.68 32.66
C ARG A 313 -15.16 45.86 33.90
N SER A 314 -14.29 46.48 34.71
CA SER A 314 -14.15 46.48 36.20
C SER A 314 -13.91 45.14 36.93
N LEU A 315 -12.74 44.84 37.55
CA LEU A 315 -12.12 45.42 38.78
C LEU A 315 -13.09 45.62 39.95
N SER A 316 -12.97 44.79 41.01
CA SER A 316 -12.65 45.20 42.41
C SER A 316 -13.18 44.20 43.47
N GLY A 317 -12.37 43.97 44.53
CA GLY A 317 -12.85 43.61 45.88
C GLY A 317 -12.49 42.19 46.35
N THR A 318 -11.33 41.92 46.95
CA THR A 318 -11.04 41.94 48.42
C THR A 318 -12.11 41.31 49.33
N TYR A 319 -11.78 40.20 50.00
CA TYR A 319 -11.52 40.14 51.46
C TYR A 319 -11.85 38.75 52.07
N SER A 320 -10.80 38.16 52.68
CA SER A 320 -10.74 37.40 53.94
C SER A 320 -11.67 36.22 54.26
N SER A 321 -11.01 35.06 54.42
CA SER A 321 -11.00 34.19 55.59
C SER A 321 -11.94 34.53 56.78
N ARG A 322 -12.77 33.57 57.18
CA ARG A 322 -12.88 33.09 58.57
C ARG A 322 -13.61 31.74 58.69
N LYS A 323 -13.06 30.91 59.57
CA LYS A 323 -13.62 29.68 60.14
C LYS A 323 -14.80 30.00 61.08
N SER A 324 -15.80 29.12 61.13
CA SER A 324 -16.45 28.69 62.38
C SER A 324 -17.22 27.39 62.14
N ALA A 325 -17.15 26.51 63.14
CA ALA A 325 -17.75 25.20 63.23
C ALA A 325 -19.18 25.26 63.81
N GLU A 326 -19.73 24.06 64.05
CA GLU A 326 -20.98 23.75 64.77
C GLU A 326 -22.27 23.94 63.95
N ALA A 327 -23.31 23.13 64.07
CA ALA A 327 -23.54 21.80 64.63
C ALA A 327 -24.99 21.43 64.19
N ASP A 328 -25.34 20.16 64.38
CA ASP A 328 -26.70 19.66 64.55
C ASP A 328 -27.64 19.44 63.35
N ASN A 329 -27.83 18.14 63.09
CA ASN A 329 -29.10 17.42 63.18
C ASN A 329 -30.36 18.09 62.59
N ASN A 330 -30.95 17.44 61.58
CA ASN A 330 -32.22 16.73 61.80
C ASN A 330 -32.60 15.85 60.60
N ALA A 331 -33.07 14.65 60.96
CA ALA A 331 -34.04 13.76 60.30
C ALA A 331 -33.89 13.41 58.81
#